data_AF-A0AA97HG01-F1
#
_entry.id   AF-A0AA97HG01-F1
#
_cell.length_a   1.000
_cell.length_b   1.000
_cell.length_c   1.000
_cell.angle_alpha   90.00
_cell.angle_beta   90.00
_cell.angle_gamma   90.00
#
_symmetry.space_group_name_H-M   'P 1'
#
loop_
_entity.id
_entity.type
_entity.pdbx_description
1 polymer ?
#
loop_
_entity_poly.entity_id
_entity_poly.type
_entity_poly.pdbx_seq_one_letter_code
_entity_poly.pdbx_strand_id
1 'polypeptide(L)'
;MLSYQIYYEYNWFEHKQTQLPEASQVVEIEQEGVFWRPWTFMFPMTVGFTVLDTGNISQVEREGQSISQFILYKFDKEYVDLVSHQTHLLNCSTQELVPMAEDGSLRVTALRRVEREGPLYQAVCAAN
;
A
#
# COMPACT_ATOMS: atom_id res chain seq x y z
N MET A 1 16.23 -28.81 4.75
CA MET A 1 15.41 -27.96 5.63
C MET A 1 15.60 -26.48 5.33
N LEU A 2 16.83 -25.97 5.18
CA LEU A 2 17.07 -24.56 4.84
C LEU A 2 16.45 -24.11 3.51
N SER A 3 16.54 -24.94 2.46
CA SER A 3 15.94 -24.64 1.15
C SER A 3 14.43 -24.44 1.21
N TYR A 4 13.74 -25.24 2.03
CA TYR A 4 12.31 -25.10 2.26
C TYR A 4 11.96 -23.78 2.95
N GLN A 5 12.78 -23.37 3.92
CA GLN A 5 12.59 -22.09 4.60
C GLN A 5 12.77 -20.91 3.65
N ILE A 6 13.83 -20.91 2.83
CA ILE A 6 14.05 -19.88 1.80
C ILE A 6 12.88 -19.84 0.82
N TYR A 7 12.40 -21.00 0.36
CA TYR A 7 11.25 -21.08 -0.54
C TYR A 7 9.99 -20.45 0.05
N TYR A 8 9.65 -20.80 1.30
CA TYR A 8 8.50 -20.23 2.00
C TYR A 8 8.64 -18.72 2.18
N GLU A 9 9.85 -18.26 2.45
CA GLU A 9 10.14 -16.84 2.60
C GLU A 9 9.92 -16.06 1.30
N TYR A 10 10.32 -16.59 0.15
CA TYR A 10 10.09 -15.92 -1.14
C TYR A 10 8.61 -15.96 -1.57
N ASN A 11 7.89 -17.03 -1.23
CA ASN A 11 6.48 -17.19 -1.62
C ASN A 11 5.49 -16.52 -0.66
N TRP A 12 5.96 -15.88 0.41
CA TRP A 12 5.09 -15.21 1.38
C TRP A 12 4.17 -14.19 0.72
N PHE A 13 4.68 -13.36 -0.20
CA PHE A 13 3.88 -12.35 -0.89
C PHE A 13 2.73 -12.99 -1.68
N GLU A 14 3.04 -13.99 -2.51
CA GLU A 14 2.05 -14.73 -3.29
C GLU A 14 1.01 -15.37 -2.37
N HIS A 15 1.46 -16.00 -1.28
CA HIS A 15 0.57 -16.63 -0.32
C HIS A 15 -0.37 -15.63 0.40
N LYS A 16 0.13 -14.45 0.75
CA LYS A 16 -0.70 -13.40 1.35
C LYS A 16 -1.68 -12.82 0.34
N GLN A 17 -1.28 -12.66 -0.91
CA GLN A 17 -2.14 -12.18 -1.98
C GLN A 17 -3.36 -13.11 -2.19
N THR A 18 -3.21 -14.43 -2.05
CA THR A 18 -4.36 -15.36 -2.16
C THR A 18 -5.34 -15.29 -0.99
N GLN A 19 -4.98 -14.59 0.10
CA GLN A 19 -5.83 -14.41 1.28
C GLN A 19 -6.55 -13.05 1.27
N LEU A 20 -6.24 -12.19 0.30
CA LEU A 20 -6.85 -10.87 0.22
C LEU A 20 -8.31 -10.97 -0.28
N PRO A 21 -9.19 -10.06 0.17
CA PRO A 21 -10.54 -9.95 -0.39
C PRO A 21 -10.53 -9.58 -1.88
N GLU A 22 -11.58 -9.92 -2.61
CA GLU A 22 -11.71 -9.57 -4.05
C GLU A 22 -11.68 -8.06 -4.30
N ALA A 23 -12.19 -7.25 -3.36
CA ALA A 23 -12.22 -5.79 -3.41
C ALA A 23 -10.90 -5.15 -2.92
N SER A 24 -9.76 -5.73 -3.31
CA SER A 24 -8.45 -5.24 -2.89
C SER A 24 -7.45 -5.25 -4.03
N GLN A 25 -6.61 -4.21 -4.09
CA GLN A 25 -5.62 -4.04 -5.15
C GLN A 25 -4.25 -3.70 -4.56
N VAL A 26 -3.23 -4.45 -4.95
CA VAL A 26 -1.85 -4.13 -4.56
C VAL A 26 -1.39 -2.88 -5.30
N VAL A 27 -1.01 -1.84 -4.56
CA VAL A 27 -0.58 -0.54 -5.11
C VAL A 27 0.92 -0.30 -4.94
N GLU A 28 1.57 -1.01 -4.01
CA GLU A 28 3.00 -0.85 -3.75
C GLU A 28 3.59 -2.17 -3.25
N ILE A 29 4.83 -2.47 -3.67
CA ILE A 29 5.59 -3.65 -3.24
C ILE A 29 6.96 -3.15 -2.79
N GLU A 30 7.35 -3.52 -1.57
CA GLU A 30 8.62 -3.16 -0.95
C GLU A 30 9.56 -4.37 -1.01
N GLN A 31 10.69 -4.19 -1.70
CA GLN A 31 11.72 -5.21 -1.87
C GLN A 31 13.04 -4.72 -1.32
N GLU A 32 13.68 -5.52 -0.47
CA GLU A 32 14.91 -5.13 0.20
C GLU A 32 15.95 -6.25 0.25
N GLY A 33 17.22 -5.82 0.30
CA GLY A 33 18.36 -6.68 0.58
C GLY A 33 18.59 -6.78 2.08
N VAL A 34 18.49 -7.98 2.62
CA VAL A 34 18.63 -8.24 4.06
C VAL A 34 20.06 -8.62 4.38
N PHE A 35 20.69 -7.87 5.29
CA PHE A 35 22.13 -8.01 5.59
C PHE A 35 22.57 -9.43 5.97
N TRP A 36 21.80 -10.14 6.80
CA TRP A 36 22.11 -11.52 7.21
C TRP A 36 21.72 -12.58 6.15
N ARG A 37 21.20 -12.14 4.99
CA ARG A 37 20.78 -12.99 3.86
C ARG A 37 21.43 -12.49 2.58
N PRO A 38 22.74 -12.73 2.39
CA PRO A 38 23.52 -12.08 1.34
C PRO A 38 23.02 -12.36 -0.10
N TRP A 39 22.32 -13.48 -0.33
CA TRP A 39 21.73 -13.76 -1.64
C TRP A 39 20.61 -12.76 -2.03
N THR A 40 19.98 -12.10 -1.05
CA THR A 40 18.89 -11.14 -1.30
C THR A 40 19.36 -9.86 -1.98
N PHE A 41 20.67 -9.55 -1.94
CA PHE A 41 21.23 -8.44 -2.70
C PHE A 41 21.26 -8.71 -4.21
N MET A 42 21.32 -9.99 -4.62
CA MET A 42 21.19 -10.38 -6.03
C MET A 42 19.76 -10.76 -6.40
N PHE A 43 19.00 -11.29 -5.45
CA PHE A 43 17.61 -11.68 -5.61
C PHE A 43 16.76 -10.97 -4.56
N PRO A 44 16.31 -9.72 -4.81
CA PRO A 44 15.55 -8.94 -3.84
C PRO A 44 14.35 -9.70 -3.33
N MET A 45 14.13 -9.60 -2.02
CA MET A 45 13.05 -10.29 -1.34
C MET A 45 11.95 -9.29 -1.01
N THR A 46 10.69 -9.66 -1.22
CA THR A 46 9.56 -8.85 -0.80
C THR A 46 9.47 -8.83 0.73
N VAL A 47 9.65 -7.65 1.30
CA VAL A 47 9.61 -7.40 2.75
C VAL A 47 8.35 -6.65 3.17
N GLY A 48 7.62 -6.07 2.23
CA GLY A 48 6.32 -5.48 2.50
C GLY A 48 5.51 -5.23 1.24
N PHE A 49 4.22 -4.97 1.40
CA PHE A 49 3.37 -4.52 0.31
C PHE A 49 2.18 -3.73 0.85
N THR A 50 1.69 -2.79 0.05
CA THR A 50 0.52 -1.98 0.38
C THR A 50 -0.64 -2.33 -0.54
N VAL A 51 -1.82 -2.48 0.06
CA VAL A 51 -3.06 -2.83 -0.59
C VAL A 51 -4.07 -1.71 -0.39
N LEU A 52 -4.70 -1.30 -1.48
CA LEU A 52 -5.85 -0.43 -1.51
C LEU A 52 -7.13 -1.26 -1.36
N ASP A 53 -8.00 -0.84 -0.45
CA ASP A 53 -9.37 -1.34 -0.40
C ASP A 53 -10.23 -0.59 -1.41
N THR A 54 -10.50 -1.24 -2.55
CA THR A 54 -11.30 -0.65 -3.64
C THR A 54 -12.79 -0.65 -3.33
N GLY A 55 -13.23 -1.45 -2.35
CA GLY A 55 -14.63 -1.49 -1.92
C GLY A 55 -15.03 -0.31 -1.02
N ASN A 56 -14.05 0.34 -0.38
CA ASN A 56 -14.25 1.45 0.54
C ASN A 56 -13.61 2.77 0.05
N ILE A 57 -13.80 3.08 -1.24
CA ILE A 57 -13.45 4.40 -1.80
C ILE A 57 -14.68 5.30 -1.73
N SER A 58 -14.56 6.45 -1.07
CA SER A 58 -15.59 7.49 -1.08
C SER A 58 -15.06 8.77 -1.70
N GLN A 59 -15.76 9.27 -2.72
CA GLN A 59 -15.38 10.48 -3.43
C GLN A 59 -16.31 11.62 -3.05
N VAL A 60 -15.73 12.78 -2.78
CA VAL A 60 -16.43 14.00 -2.41
C VAL A 60 -15.90 15.13 -3.27
N GLU A 61 -16.81 15.86 -3.92
CA GLU A 61 -16.48 17.12 -4.55
C GLU A 61 -16.63 18.27 -3.55
N ARG A 62 -15.59 19.09 -3.41
CA ARG A 62 -15.62 20.33 -2.63
C ARG A 62 -14.95 21.44 -3.41
N GLU A 63 -15.64 22.56 -3.56
CA GLU A 63 -15.08 23.78 -4.16
C GLU A 63 -14.44 23.55 -5.54
N GLY A 64 -15.02 22.64 -6.34
CA GLY A 64 -14.51 22.25 -7.65
C GLY A 64 -13.28 21.32 -7.63
N GLN A 65 -12.90 20.82 -6.45
CA GLN A 65 -11.85 19.82 -6.29
C GLN A 65 -12.47 18.46 -5.99
N SER A 66 -11.95 17.43 -6.65
CA SER A 66 -12.35 16.04 -6.43
C SER A 66 -11.42 15.40 -5.39
N ILE A 67 -11.97 15.04 -4.24
CA ILE A 67 -11.23 14.43 -3.13
C ILE A 67 -11.74 13.01 -2.92
N SER A 68 -10.85 12.03 -2.94
CA SER A 68 -11.16 10.63 -2.68
C SER A 68 -10.58 10.19 -1.34
N GLN A 69 -11.41 9.59 -0.49
CA GLN A 69 -11.04 8.97 0.77
C GLN A 69 -11.04 7.46 0.63
N PHE A 70 -10.01 6.80 1.15
CA PHE A 70 -9.85 5.35 1.08
C PHE A 70 -8.92 4.84 2.20
N ILE A 71 -8.85 3.52 2.36
CA ILE A 71 -7.99 2.87 3.35
C ILE A 71 -6.86 2.14 2.62
N LEU A 72 -5.63 2.36 3.09
CA LEU A 72 -4.46 1.58 2.70
C LEU A 72 -4.10 0.61 3.82
N TYR A 73 -3.89 -0.65 3.46
CA TYR A 73 -3.39 -1.70 4.33
C TYR A 73 -1.95 -2.02 3.96
N LYS A 74 -1.02 -1.79 4.89
CA LYS A 74 0.39 -2.15 4.71
C LYS A 74 0.70 -3.42 5.48
N PHE A 75 1.25 -4.38 4.76
CA PHE A 75 1.70 -5.68 5.27
C PHE A 75 3.22 -5.67 5.34
N ASP A 76 3.77 -5.81 6.54
CA ASP A 76 5.21 -5.86 6.77
C ASP A 76 5.64 -7.26 7.19
N LYS A 77 6.69 -7.75 6.55
CA LYS A 77 7.29 -9.06 6.79
C LYS A 77 8.36 -8.95 7.87
N GLU A 78 7.91 -8.78 9.10
CA GLU A 78 8.74 -8.79 10.30
C GLU A 78 8.85 -10.20 10.89
N TYR A 79 9.39 -10.32 12.12
CA TYR A 79 9.36 -11.59 12.87
C TYR A 79 7.93 -12.14 13.06
N VAL A 80 6.94 -11.24 13.12
CA VAL A 80 5.51 -11.55 13.03
C VAL A 80 4.94 -10.67 11.92
N ASP A 81 4.07 -11.22 11.08
CA ASP A 81 3.37 -10.44 10.06
C ASP A 81 2.61 -9.30 10.74
N LEU A 82 2.99 -8.06 10.43
CA LEU A 82 2.31 -6.87 10.92
C LEU A 82 1.40 -6.32 9.82
N VAL A 83 0.15 -6.05 10.18
CA VAL A 83 -0.79 -5.35 9.30
C VAL A 83 -1.12 -4.01 9.94
N SER A 84 -0.74 -2.93 9.29
CA SER A 84 -1.16 -1.59 9.65
C SER A 84 -2.18 -1.10 8.62
N HIS A 85 -3.14 -0.30 9.06
CA HIS A 85 -4.13 0.31 8.17
C HIS A 85 -4.23 1.79 8.47
N GLN A 86 -4.39 2.58 7.41
CA GLN A 86 -4.50 4.01 7.56
C GLN A 86 -5.38 4.62 6.48
N THR A 87 -6.33 5.44 6.92
CA THR A 87 -7.18 6.21 6.02
C THR A 87 -6.37 7.35 5.39
N HIS A 88 -6.56 7.53 4.09
CA HIS A 88 -5.91 8.58 3.32
C HIS A 88 -6.94 9.38 2.54
N LEU A 89 -6.63 10.66 2.33
CA LEU A 89 -7.33 11.53 1.40
C LEU A 89 -6.40 11.85 0.23
N LEU A 90 -6.88 11.65 -0.99
CA LEU A 90 -6.20 12.04 -2.21
C LEU A 90 -7.03 13.11 -2.93
N ASN A 91 -6.44 14.28 -3.14
CA ASN A 91 -7.00 15.26 -4.04
C ASN A 91 -6.61 14.90 -5.48
N CYS A 92 -7.58 14.43 -6.28
CA CYS A 92 -7.36 14.05 -7.66
C CYS A 92 -7.01 15.25 -8.56
N SER A 93 -7.37 16.48 -8.16
CA SER A 93 -7.04 17.69 -8.91
C SER A 93 -5.58 18.11 -8.69
N THR A 94 -5.10 18.11 -7.44
CA THR A 94 -3.74 18.59 -7.07
C THR A 94 -2.70 17.47 -6.90
N GLN A 95 -3.14 16.21 -6.94
CA GLN A 95 -2.33 14.99 -6.67
C GLN A 95 -1.78 14.91 -5.25
N GLU A 96 -2.39 15.62 -4.29
CA GLU A 96 -1.94 15.66 -2.91
C GLU A 96 -2.59 14.55 -2.11
N LEU A 97 -1.76 13.68 -1.55
CA LEU A 97 -2.13 12.62 -0.64
C LEU A 97 -1.80 13.04 0.78
N VAL A 98 -2.78 12.97 1.67
CA VAL A 98 -2.59 13.23 3.09
C VAL A 98 -3.13 12.07 3.93
N PRO A 99 -2.36 11.58 4.91
CA PRO A 99 -2.87 10.61 5.86
C PRO A 99 -3.85 11.25 6.83
N MET A 100 -4.91 10.53 7.17
CA MET A 100 -5.86 10.89 8.22
C MET A 100 -5.58 10.03 9.47
N ALA A 101 -5.65 10.64 10.64
CA ALA A 101 -5.58 9.95 11.91
C ALA A 101 -6.96 9.37 12.29
N GLU A 102 -7.00 8.49 13.29
CA GLU A 102 -8.23 7.86 13.76
C GLU A 102 -9.26 8.85 14.33
N ASP A 103 -8.78 9.99 14.84
CA ASP A 103 -9.62 11.09 15.33
C ASP A 103 -10.20 11.98 14.21
N GLY A 104 -9.92 11.65 12.95
CA GLY A 104 -10.32 12.41 11.77
C GLY A 104 -9.43 13.62 11.45
N SER A 105 -8.37 13.85 12.22
CA SER A 105 -7.41 14.94 11.92
C SER A 105 -6.50 14.58 10.74
N LEU A 106 -6.15 15.59 9.93
CA LEU A 106 -5.24 15.41 8.80
C LEU A 106 -3.80 15.63 9.23
N ARG A 107 -2.93 14.66 8.93
CA ARG A 107 -1.48 14.76 9.16
C ARG A 107 -0.82 15.51 8.00
N VAL A 108 -1.07 16.81 7.92
CA VAL A 108 -0.54 17.69 6.85
C VAL A 108 0.99 17.71 6.78
N THR A 109 1.69 17.40 7.86
CA THR A 109 3.16 17.26 7.88
C THR A 109 3.66 16.07 7.08
N ALA A 110 2.82 15.05 6.85
CA ALA A 110 3.10 13.88 6.03
C ALA A 110 2.40 13.96 4.66
N LEU A 111 2.00 15.15 4.24
CA LEU A 111 1.48 15.38 2.89
C LEU A 111 2.55 15.05 1.87
N ARG A 112 2.18 14.26 0.86
CA ARG A 112 3.05 13.94 -0.28
C ARG A 112 2.27 14.01 -1.59
N ARG A 113 2.99 14.25 -2.68
CA ARG A 113 2.40 14.22 -4.02
C ARG A 113 2.51 12.82 -4.61
N VAL A 114 1.45 12.37 -5.29
CA VAL A 114 1.41 11.07 -5.98
C VAL A 114 1.51 11.27 -7.50
N GLU A 115 2.22 10.38 -8.17
CA GLU A 115 2.35 10.41 -9.62
C GLU A 115 1.01 10.02 -10.29
N ARG A 116 0.62 10.75 -11.32
CA ARG A 116 -0.65 10.52 -12.07
C ARG A 116 -0.68 9.15 -12.74
N GLU A 117 0.46 8.67 -13.18
CA GLU A 117 0.60 7.36 -13.84
C GLU A 117 0.82 6.23 -12.81
N GLY A 118 0.98 6.58 -11.53
CA GLY A 118 1.20 5.62 -10.47
C GLY A 118 -0.04 4.76 -10.21
N PRO A 119 0.16 3.50 -9.78
CA PRO A 119 -0.92 2.53 -9.55
C PRO A 119 -1.97 3.06 -8.57
N LEU A 120 -1.54 3.74 -7.50
CA LEU A 120 -2.45 4.32 -6.52
C LEU A 120 -3.37 5.40 -7.12
N TYR A 121 -2.81 6.32 -7.93
CA TYR A 121 -3.61 7.39 -8.52
C TYR A 121 -4.60 6.83 -9.54
N GLN A 122 -4.15 5.91 -10.40
CA GLN A 122 -5.01 5.27 -11.39
C GLN A 122 -6.17 4.50 -10.73
N ALA A 123 -5.87 3.76 -9.66
CA ALA A 123 -6.89 3.01 -8.92
C ALA A 123 -7.96 3.89 -8.27
N VAL A 124 -7.56 5.07 -7.75
CA VAL A 124 -8.46 5.92 -6.95
C VAL A 124 -9.14 7.01 -7.79
N CYS A 125 -8.42 7.64 -8.72
CA CYS A 125 -8.87 8.83 -9.43
C CYS A 125 -9.25 8.56 -10.89
N ALA A 126 -8.73 7.51 -11.52
CA ALA A 126 -9.07 7.16 -12.91
C ALA A 126 -10.25 6.19 -13.02
N ALA A 127 -10.75 5.68 -11.89
CA ALA A 127 -11.89 4.77 -11.82
C ALA A 127 -13.28 5.44 -12.02
N ASN A 128 -13.31 6.62 -12.67
CA ASN A 128 -14.53 7.38 -12.99
C ASN A 128 -14.95 7.21 -14.45
#